data_AF-A0A970KLM3-F1
#
_entry.id   AF-A0A970KLM3-F1
#
_cell.length_a   1.000
_cell.length_b   1.000
_cell.length_c   1.000
_cell.angle_alpha   90.00
_cell.angle_beta   90.00
_cell.angle_gamma   90.00
#
_symmetry.space_group_name_H-M   'P 1'
#
loop_
_entity.id
_entity.type
_entity.pdbx_description
1 polymer ?
#
loop_
_entity_poly.entity_id
_entity_poly.type
_entity_poly.pdbx_seq_one_letter_code
_entity_poly.pdbx_strand_id
1 'polypeptide(L)'
;MQTQSKHRPLGELWMSIQSWLFPILEDEIGVLDDKHRQFVAVCELCAPQDHMAAYRWCGNGCPPHDRLALCKAFIAKAVWDFTTTRDLIDAIRHRPALRRLCGWESLGEVPSEATFSRAFDAFARDGRPQQIHEATIKAHYGEKIAGHISRDATAIHAREKAEAKPKSPPKPKRGQRGRRHKDDPPVPPPAPTRLQRQLERDLQANLADLPTVCDWGCKKNSQSKKECWRGYKLHLDVIDGDIPVSAILTSASLHDSQVAIPLAQMSAGRIVNLYDLADAAYDAKEIRAMSARLGHVAIIDDNPGRGEKREFSPAEAVRYRERSGVERVNSHLHEEHGGRHVRVRGPVKVAAHLAFGLVVIAAEQMLKMLA
;
A
#
# COMPACT_ATOMS: atom_id res chain seq x y z
N MET A 1 -12.33 -25.41 16.39
CA MET A 1 -10.92 -25.59 16.77
C MET A 1 -10.10 -24.58 15.99
N GLN A 2 -9.69 -23.48 16.62
CA GLN A 2 -8.73 -22.55 16.02
C GLN A 2 -7.38 -23.26 16.00
N THR A 3 -6.95 -23.71 14.83
CA THR A 3 -5.54 -24.02 14.59
C THR A 3 -4.78 -22.72 14.74
N GLN A 4 -4.21 -22.47 15.92
CA GLN A 4 -3.12 -21.52 16.04
C GLN A 4 -2.00 -22.06 15.15
N SER A 5 -1.86 -21.48 13.96
CA SER A 5 -0.67 -21.67 13.14
C SER A 5 0.49 -21.22 14.01
N LYS A 6 1.32 -22.16 14.47
CA LYS A 6 2.61 -21.84 15.05
C LYS A 6 3.42 -21.24 13.91
N HIS A 7 3.41 -19.91 13.80
CA HIS A 7 4.16 -19.22 12.76
C HIS A 7 5.63 -19.59 12.92
N ARG A 8 6.20 -20.18 11.86
CA ARG A 8 7.61 -20.54 11.82
C ARG A 8 8.43 -19.23 11.92
N PRO A 9 9.43 -19.14 12.81
CA PRO A 9 10.34 -18.00 12.84
C PRO A 9 10.92 -17.73 11.45
N LEU A 10 11.05 -16.45 11.08
CA LEU A 10 11.46 -16.05 9.73
C LEU A 10 12.82 -16.67 9.33
N GLY A 11 13.76 -16.78 10.26
CA GLY A 11 15.06 -17.42 10.04
C GLY A 11 14.95 -18.92 9.74
N GLU A 12 14.10 -19.66 10.47
CA GLU A 12 13.85 -21.08 10.20
C GLU A 12 13.14 -21.29 8.85
N LEU A 13 12.23 -20.37 8.49
CA LEU A 13 11.58 -20.37 7.19
C LEU A 13 12.61 -20.19 6.07
N TRP A 14 13.49 -19.19 6.19
CA TRP A 14 14.53 -18.92 5.20
C TRP A 14 15.51 -20.09 5.06
N MET A 15 15.94 -20.69 6.17
CA MET A 15 16.78 -21.89 6.16
C MET A 15 16.09 -23.06 5.48
N SER A 16 14.79 -23.28 5.72
CA SER A 16 14.00 -24.31 5.03
C SER A 16 13.88 -24.03 3.52
N ILE A 17 13.74 -22.77 3.12
CA ILE A 17 13.70 -22.38 1.70
C ILE A 17 15.03 -22.71 1.02
N GLN A 18 16.14 -22.30 1.63
CA GLN A 18 17.48 -22.49 1.07
C GLN A 18 17.93 -23.95 1.05
N SER A 19 17.74 -24.68 2.15
CA SER A 19 18.27 -26.04 2.33
C SER A 19 17.42 -27.14 1.71
N TRP A 20 16.12 -26.90 1.51
CA TRP A 20 15.18 -27.95 1.11
C TRP A 20 14.33 -27.56 -0.11
N LEU A 21 13.66 -26.41 -0.07
CA LEU A 21 12.73 -26.03 -1.13
C LEU A 21 13.44 -25.75 -2.46
N PHE A 22 14.52 -24.95 -2.46
CA PHE A 22 15.24 -24.67 -3.70
C PHE A 22 15.85 -25.93 -4.33
N PRO A 23 16.59 -26.80 -3.61
CA PRO A 23 17.12 -28.03 -4.21
C PRO A 23 16.04 -28.91 -4.85
N ILE A 24 14.90 -29.11 -4.18
CA ILE A 24 13.80 -29.93 -4.72
C ILE A 24 13.23 -29.31 -5.99
N LEU A 25 13.00 -27.99 -5.99
CA LEU A 25 12.50 -27.31 -7.18
C LEU A 25 13.52 -27.39 -8.32
N GLU A 26 14.81 -27.24 -8.04
CA GLU A 26 15.86 -27.33 -9.06
C GLU A 26 15.96 -28.73 -9.67
N ASP A 27 15.78 -29.78 -8.87
CA ASP A 27 15.70 -31.16 -9.35
C ASP A 27 14.48 -31.38 -10.26
N GLU A 28 13.33 -30.77 -9.93
CA GLU A 28 12.09 -30.96 -10.69
C GLU A 28 11.97 -30.09 -11.95
N ILE A 29 12.41 -28.82 -11.88
CA ILE A 29 12.14 -27.81 -12.92
C ILE A 29 13.39 -27.25 -13.59
N GLY A 30 14.58 -27.64 -13.10
CA GLY A 30 15.87 -27.13 -13.54
C GLY A 30 16.35 -25.93 -12.72
N VAL A 31 17.56 -25.48 -13.02
CA VAL A 31 18.27 -24.42 -12.29
C VAL A 31 17.42 -23.15 -12.14
N LEU A 32 17.30 -22.67 -10.91
CA LEU A 32 16.58 -21.43 -10.59
C LEU A 32 17.55 -20.24 -10.59
N ASP A 33 17.27 -19.25 -11.44
CA ASP A 33 17.92 -17.93 -11.34
C ASP A 33 17.43 -17.15 -10.10
N ASP A 34 18.09 -16.02 -9.84
CA ASP A 34 17.81 -15.17 -8.68
C ASP A 34 16.35 -14.68 -8.63
N LYS A 35 15.74 -14.39 -9.79
CA LYS A 35 14.35 -13.94 -9.85
C LYS A 35 13.36 -15.07 -9.57
N HIS A 36 13.65 -16.29 -10.04
CA HIS A 36 12.85 -17.46 -9.66
C HIS A 36 12.95 -17.76 -8.16
N ARG A 37 14.16 -17.70 -7.59
CA ARG A 37 14.38 -17.88 -6.14
C ARG A 37 13.66 -16.81 -5.32
N GLN A 38 13.76 -15.56 -5.75
CA GLN A 38 13.01 -14.44 -5.16
C GLN A 38 11.50 -14.71 -5.19
N PHE A 39 10.95 -15.08 -6.35
CA PHE A 39 9.52 -15.38 -6.49
C PHE A 39 9.05 -16.50 -5.56
N VAL A 40 9.81 -17.60 -5.50
CA VAL A 40 9.52 -18.73 -4.62
C VAL A 40 9.54 -18.29 -3.16
N ALA A 41 10.56 -17.55 -2.75
CA ALA A 41 10.69 -17.07 -1.38
C ALA A 41 9.55 -16.11 -0.99
N VAL A 42 9.13 -15.22 -1.90
CA VAL A 42 7.96 -14.34 -1.69
C VAL A 42 6.68 -15.18 -1.55
N CYS A 43 6.46 -16.17 -2.42
CA CYS A 43 5.28 -17.02 -2.32
C CYS A 43 5.25 -17.83 -1.02
N GLU A 44 6.40 -18.37 -0.60
CA GLU A 44 6.50 -19.15 0.63
C GLU A 44 6.28 -18.27 1.86
N LEU A 45 6.88 -17.08 1.90
CA LEU A 45 6.72 -16.12 2.99
C LEU A 45 5.28 -15.61 3.13
N CYS A 46 4.64 -15.30 2.02
CA CYS A 46 3.29 -14.72 2.02
C CYS A 46 2.17 -15.75 2.09
N ALA A 47 2.49 -17.04 1.95
CA ALA A 47 1.55 -18.17 2.01
C ALA A 47 0.19 -17.91 1.31
N PRO A 48 0.15 -17.50 0.02
CA PRO A 48 -1.07 -17.07 -0.64
C PRO A 48 -2.18 -18.14 -0.64
N GLN A 49 -1.82 -19.42 -0.49
CA GLN A 49 -2.75 -20.55 -0.35
C GLN A 49 -3.76 -20.36 0.80
N ASP A 50 -3.37 -19.71 1.89
CA ASP A 50 -4.21 -19.53 3.07
C ASP A 50 -5.37 -18.57 2.80
N HIS A 51 -5.26 -17.77 1.73
CA HIS A 51 -6.26 -16.77 1.33
C HIS A 51 -7.17 -17.24 0.19
N MET A 52 -7.01 -18.47 -0.31
CA MET A 52 -7.74 -18.96 -1.49
C MET A 52 -9.00 -19.77 -1.17
N ALA A 53 -9.27 -20.08 0.11
CA ALA A 53 -10.38 -20.94 0.52
C ALA A 53 -11.75 -20.48 0.00
N ALA A 54 -11.98 -19.16 -0.03
CA ALA A 54 -13.23 -18.55 -0.51
C ALA A 54 -13.52 -18.80 -2.01
N TYR A 55 -12.52 -19.22 -2.78
CA TYR A 55 -12.64 -19.46 -4.21
C TYR A 55 -12.69 -20.94 -4.59
N ARG A 56 -12.69 -21.84 -3.60
CA ARG A 56 -12.79 -23.28 -3.87
C ARG A 56 -14.10 -23.60 -4.56
N TRP A 57 -14.05 -24.58 -5.44
CA TRP A 57 -15.23 -25.07 -6.11
C TRP A 57 -16.21 -25.67 -5.09
N CYS A 58 -17.47 -25.24 -5.14
CA CYS A 58 -18.51 -25.76 -4.26
C CYS A 58 -19.20 -27.03 -4.80
N GLY A 59 -18.71 -27.61 -5.90
CA GLY A 59 -19.23 -28.86 -6.48
C GLY A 59 -20.28 -28.69 -7.58
N ASN A 60 -20.63 -27.44 -7.95
CA ASN A 60 -21.64 -27.17 -8.98
C ASN A 60 -21.03 -26.51 -10.23
N GLY A 61 -21.44 -26.98 -11.41
CA GLY A 61 -21.00 -26.44 -12.70
C GLY A 61 -19.59 -26.85 -13.11
N CYS A 62 -18.98 -26.12 -14.05
CA CYS A 62 -17.60 -26.34 -14.46
C CYS A 62 -16.64 -25.89 -13.34
N PRO A 63 -15.68 -26.72 -12.90
CA PRO A 63 -14.68 -26.31 -11.92
C PRO A 63 -13.94 -25.03 -12.39
N PRO A 64 -13.81 -24.01 -11.52
CA PRO A 64 -13.05 -22.83 -11.85
C PRO A 64 -11.56 -23.18 -11.99
N HIS A 65 -10.84 -22.41 -12.81
CA HIS A 65 -9.38 -22.46 -12.82
C HIS A 65 -8.81 -22.13 -11.44
N ASP A 66 -7.70 -22.77 -11.09
CA ASP A 66 -7.06 -22.62 -9.78
C ASP A 66 -6.72 -21.16 -9.47
N ARG A 67 -7.28 -20.67 -8.36
CA ARG A 67 -7.03 -19.31 -7.89
C ARG A 67 -5.67 -19.14 -7.24
N LEU A 68 -5.09 -20.19 -6.66
CA LEU A 68 -3.74 -20.12 -6.14
C LEU A 68 -2.76 -19.85 -7.28
N ALA A 69 -2.85 -20.60 -8.38
CA ALA A 69 -2.01 -20.37 -9.54
C ALA A 69 -2.16 -18.97 -10.15
N LEU A 70 -3.40 -18.46 -10.23
CA LEU A 70 -3.66 -17.10 -10.70
C LEU A 70 -3.13 -16.03 -9.73
N CYS A 71 -3.21 -16.26 -8.41
CA CYS A 71 -2.65 -15.36 -7.41
C CYS A 71 -1.12 -15.32 -7.49
N LYS A 72 -0.48 -16.48 -7.56
CA LYS A 72 0.96 -16.64 -7.82
C LYS A 72 1.39 -15.93 -9.11
N ALA A 73 0.61 -16.03 -10.18
CA ALA A 73 0.89 -15.29 -11.41
C ALA A 73 0.82 -13.76 -11.23
N PHE A 74 -0.08 -13.22 -10.40
CA PHE A 74 -0.08 -11.78 -10.11
C PHE A 74 1.04 -11.34 -9.17
N ILE A 75 1.51 -12.21 -8.26
CA ILE A 75 2.74 -11.99 -7.50
C ILE A 75 3.93 -11.97 -8.48
N ALA A 76 4.00 -12.92 -9.42
CA ALA A 76 5.02 -12.93 -10.46
C ALA A 76 4.97 -11.65 -11.30
N LYS A 77 3.78 -11.15 -11.63
CA LYS A 77 3.63 -9.87 -12.32
C LYS A 77 4.37 -8.73 -11.60
N ALA A 78 4.32 -8.71 -10.26
CA ALA A 78 5.02 -7.72 -9.45
C ALA A 78 6.52 -8.02 -9.31
N VAL A 79 6.94 -9.28 -9.17
CA VAL A 79 8.37 -9.67 -9.04
C VAL A 79 9.19 -9.37 -10.32
N TRP A 80 8.58 -9.56 -11.50
CA TRP A 80 9.22 -9.33 -12.80
C TRP A 80 8.85 -7.97 -13.44
N ASP A 81 8.13 -7.09 -12.74
CA ASP A 81 7.59 -5.82 -13.25
C ASP A 81 6.90 -5.91 -14.63
N PHE A 82 6.12 -6.97 -14.88
CA PHE A 82 5.41 -7.09 -16.15
C PHE A 82 4.38 -5.95 -16.28
N THR A 83 4.53 -5.14 -17.34
CA THR A 83 3.70 -3.95 -17.55
C THR A 83 2.22 -4.30 -17.73
N THR A 84 1.91 -5.33 -18.51
CA THR A 84 0.53 -5.76 -18.78
C THR A 84 0.29 -7.21 -18.37
N THR A 85 -0.98 -7.57 -18.16
CA THR A 85 -1.38 -8.97 -17.95
C THR A 85 -1.10 -9.84 -19.17
N ARG A 86 -1.03 -9.26 -20.38
CA ARG A 86 -0.66 -10.01 -21.59
C ARG A 86 0.81 -10.38 -21.57
N ASP A 87 1.69 -9.44 -21.21
CA ASP A 87 3.12 -9.71 -21.08
C ASP A 87 3.38 -10.82 -20.04
N LEU A 88 2.62 -10.81 -18.94
CA LEU A 88 2.63 -11.89 -17.95
C LEU A 88 2.19 -13.24 -18.56
N ILE A 89 1.06 -13.29 -19.26
CA ILE A 89 0.54 -14.52 -19.86
C ILE A 89 1.51 -15.04 -20.92
N ASP A 90 2.08 -14.17 -21.74
CA ASP A 90 3.07 -14.52 -22.75
C ASP A 90 4.36 -15.05 -22.09
N ALA A 91 4.82 -14.44 -21.01
CA ALA A 91 5.95 -14.94 -20.23
C ALA A 91 5.66 -16.33 -19.63
N ILE A 92 4.50 -16.55 -19.03
CA ILE A 92 4.07 -17.86 -18.50
C ILE A 92 4.02 -18.92 -19.61
N ARG A 93 3.57 -18.55 -20.82
CA ARG A 93 3.54 -19.50 -21.95
C ARG A 93 4.94 -19.86 -22.42
N HIS A 94 5.87 -18.91 -22.50
CA HIS A 94 7.17 -19.15 -23.12
C HIS A 94 8.30 -19.49 -22.12
N ARG A 95 8.08 -19.37 -20.81
CA ARG A 95 9.06 -19.69 -19.76
C ARG A 95 8.55 -20.85 -18.89
N PRO A 96 9.00 -22.11 -19.16
CA PRO A 96 8.51 -23.29 -18.45
C PRO A 96 8.70 -23.22 -16.93
N ALA A 97 9.83 -22.71 -16.44
CA ALA A 97 10.10 -22.57 -15.00
C ALA A 97 9.05 -21.66 -14.32
N LEU A 98 8.85 -20.44 -14.83
CA LEU A 98 7.82 -19.52 -14.34
C LEU A 98 6.41 -20.15 -14.36
N ARG A 99 6.07 -20.88 -15.43
CA ARG A 99 4.78 -21.55 -15.56
C ARG A 99 4.54 -22.58 -14.47
N ARG A 100 5.52 -23.47 -14.25
CA ARG A 100 5.45 -24.54 -13.26
C ARG A 100 5.48 -23.98 -11.84
N LEU A 101 6.28 -22.96 -11.57
CA LEU A 101 6.28 -22.27 -10.27
C LEU A 101 4.93 -21.60 -9.94
N CYS A 102 4.22 -21.10 -10.96
CA CYS A 102 2.85 -20.63 -10.78
C CYS A 102 1.86 -21.77 -10.49
N GLY A 103 2.15 -23.00 -10.91
CA GLY A 103 1.30 -24.18 -10.67
C GLY A 103 0.63 -24.76 -11.93
N TRP A 104 1.15 -24.43 -13.13
CA TRP A 104 0.72 -25.05 -14.39
C TRP A 104 1.85 -25.91 -14.96
N GLU A 105 1.60 -27.20 -15.15
CA GLU A 105 2.59 -28.13 -15.72
C GLU A 105 2.67 -27.95 -17.23
N SER A 106 1.51 -27.88 -17.89
CA SER A 106 1.42 -27.83 -19.35
C SER A 106 0.90 -26.49 -19.88
N LEU A 107 1.18 -26.21 -21.16
CA LEU A 107 0.69 -25.01 -21.84
C LEU A 107 -0.84 -24.96 -21.93
N GLY A 108 -1.50 -26.12 -22.03
CA GLY A 108 -2.96 -26.22 -22.15
C GLY A 108 -3.71 -25.81 -20.89
N GLU A 109 -3.04 -25.82 -19.72
CA GLU A 109 -3.63 -25.43 -18.44
C GLU A 109 -3.64 -23.92 -18.24
N VAL A 110 -2.79 -23.18 -18.95
CA VAL A 110 -2.67 -21.72 -18.82
C VAL A 110 -3.97 -21.06 -19.28
N PRO A 111 -4.71 -20.38 -18.38
CA PRO A 111 -6.02 -19.83 -18.71
C PRO A 111 -5.93 -18.67 -19.72
N SER A 112 -7.07 -18.35 -20.33
CA SER A 112 -7.19 -17.18 -21.22
C SER A 112 -7.09 -15.85 -20.47
N GLU A 113 -6.78 -14.76 -21.18
CA GLU A 113 -6.74 -13.38 -20.63
C GLU A 113 -8.06 -13.00 -19.94
N ALA A 114 -9.20 -13.48 -20.47
CA ALA A 114 -10.51 -13.24 -19.86
C ALA A 114 -10.63 -13.90 -18.47
N THR A 115 -10.04 -15.08 -18.27
CA THR A 115 -10.00 -15.73 -16.96
C THR A 115 -9.12 -14.96 -15.98
N PHE A 116 -7.93 -14.49 -16.41
CA PHE A 116 -7.07 -13.62 -15.60
C PHE A 116 -7.80 -12.34 -15.18
N SER A 117 -8.48 -11.69 -16.12
CA SER A 117 -9.25 -10.45 -15.85
C SER A 117 -10.34 -10.67 -14.80
N ARG A 118 -11.14 -11.74 -14.92
CA ARG A 118 -12.17 -12.11 -13.94
C ARG A 118 -11.58 -12.45 -12.57
N ALA A 119 -10.44 -13.14 -12.54
CA ALA A 119 -9.75 -13.49 -11.30
C ALA A 119 -9.26 -12.23 -10.57
N PHE A 120 -8.58 -11.34 -11.30
CA PHE A 120 -8.08 -10.09 -10.74
C PHE A 120 -9.20 -9.21 -10.21
N ASP A 121 -10.33 -9.15 -10.93
CA ASP A 121 -11.50 -8.41 -10.50
C ASP A 121 -12.08 -8.96 -9.20
N ALA A 122 -12.18 -10.29 -9.05
CA ALA A 122 -12.57 -10.92 -7.78
C ALA A 122 -11.59 -10.63 -6.65
N PHE A 123 -10.27 -10.79 -6.89
CA PHE A 123 -9.23 -10.48 -5.90
C PHE A 123 -9.27 -9.02 -5.45
N ALA A 124 -9.53 -8.10 -6.38
CA ALA A 124 -9.60 -6.68 -6.09
C ALA A 124 -10.83 -6.34 -5.24
N ARG A 125 -12.02 -6.83 -5.61
CA ARG A 125 -13.25 -6.62 -4.83
C ARG A 125 -13.12 -7.14 -3.40
N ASP A 126 -12.47 -8.29 -3.25
CA ASP A 126 -12.29 -8.94 -1.95
C ASP A 126 -11.09 -8.39 -1.17
N GLY A 127 -10.28 -7.50 -1.75
CA GLY A 127 -9.07 -6.96 -1.12
C GLY A 127 -8.01 -8.03 -0.80
N ARG A 128 -7.90 -9.10 -1.61
CA ARG A 128 -7.00 -10.23 -1.32
C ARG A 128 -5.53 -9.86 -1.18
N PRO A 129 -4.90 -9.09 -2.09
CA PRO A 129 -3.50 -8.74 -1.90
C PRO A 129 -3.27 -7.89 -0.65
N GLN A 130 -4.23 -7.03 -0.26
CA GLN A 130 -4.18 -6.28 0.99
C GLN A 130 -4.27 -7.20 2.22
N GLN A 131 -5.10 -8.24 2.18
CA GLN A 131 -5.21 -9.24 3.25
C GLN A 131 -3.95 -10.09 3.37
N ILE A 132 -3.37 -10.53 2.24
CA ILE A 132 -2.08 -11.27 2.22
C ILE A 132 -0.98 -10.40 2.82
N HIS A 133 -0.89 -9.14 2.40
CA HIS A 133 0.05 -8.17 2.96
C HIS A 133 -0.13 -8.03 4.47
N GLU A 134 -1.35 -7.74 4.94
CA GLU A 134 -1.64 -7.59 6.36
C GLU A 134 -1.29 -8.83 7.18
N ALA A 135 -1.65 -10.03 6.70
CA ALA A 135 -1.34 -11.29 7.35
C ALA A 135 0.18 -11.51 7.45
N THR A 136 0.93 -11.23 6.37
CA THR A 136 2.39 -11.33 6.35
C THR A 136 3.03 -10.39 7.38
N ILE A 137 2.60 -9.13 7.43
CA ILE A 137 3.12 -8.14 8.41
C ILE A 137 2.81 -8.62 9.83
N LYS A 138 1.57 -9.01 10.13
CA LYS A 138 1.17 -9.47 11.47
C LYS A 138 1.94 -10.72 11.90
N ALA A 139 2.10 -11.68 11.00
CA ALA A 139 2.78 -12.94 11.29
C ALA A 139 4.27 -12.74 11.67
N HIS A 140 4.96 -11.79 11.03
CA HIS A 140 6.40 -11.65 11.18
C HIS A 140 6.86 -10.42 12.00
N TYR A 141 5.98 -9.42 12.15
CA TYR A 141 6.27 -8.16 12.84
C TYR A 141 5.23 -7.77 13.89
N GLY A 142 4.11 -8.49 14.03
CA GLY A 142 3.06 -8.13 14.98
C GLY A 142 3.50 -8.13 16.45
N GLU A 143 4.45 -9.01 16.81
CA GLU A 143 5.03 -9.08 18.16
C GLU A 143 6.33 -8.27 18.30
N LYS A 144 6.84 -7.70 17.20
CA LYS A 144 8.07 -6.91 17.19
C LYS A 144 7.75 -5.44 17.39
N ILE A 145 8.71 -4.72 17.99
CA ILE A 145 8.65 -3.27 18.12
C ILE A 145 9.38 -2.67 16.92
N ALA A 146 8.67 -1.86 16.14
CA ALA A 146 9.28 -0.97 15.17
C ALA A 146 9.79 0.28 15.89
N GLY A 147 11.01 0.70 15.58
CA GLY A 147 11.56 1.95 16.08
C GLY A 147 10.71 3.12 15.60
N HIS A 148 10.37 3.16 14.31
CA HIS A 148 9.63 4.27 13.73
C HIS A 148 8.74 3.87 12.56
N ILE A 149 7.76 4.71 12.26
CA ILE A 149 7.03 4.73 11.01
C ILE A 149 7.39 5.99 10.25
N SER A 150 7.81 5.84 9.00
CA SER A 150 8.01 6.91 8.04
C SER A 150 6.79 7.00 7.13
N ARG A 151 6.14 8.17 7.11
CA ARG A 151 4.91 8.41 6.34
C ARG A 151 5.13 9.40 5.21
N ASP A 152 4.71 9.01 4.02
CA ASP A 152 4.66 9.88 2.85
C ASP A 152 3.65 9.35 1.82
N ALA A 153 3.34 10.18 0.84
CA ALA A 153 2.41 9.86 -0.22
C ALA A 153 3.05 10.04 -1.60
N THR A 154 2.75 9.10 -2.51
CA THR A 154 3.26 9.13 -3.88
C THR A 154 2.16 9.20 -4.93
N ALA A 155 2.46 9.89 -6.04
CA ALA A 155 1.55 10.05 -7.15
C ALA A 155 1.44 8.76 -7.96
N ILE A 156 0.21 8.30 -8.22
CA ILE A 156 -0.06 7.13 -9.06
C ILE A 156 -0.78 7.60 -10.33
N HIS A 157 -0.12 7.43 -11.48
CA HIS A 157 -0.71 7.79 -12.77
C HIS A 157 -1.73 6.74 -13.22
N ALA A 158 -2.96 7.18 -13.49
CA ALA A 158 -4.04 6.31 -13.97
C ALA A 158 -4.37 6.54 -15.44
N ARG A 159 -4.70 5.45 -16.13
CA ARG A 159 -5.16 5.43 -17.53
C ARG A 159 -6.68 5.36 -17.62
N GLU A 160 -7.35 6.21 -16.86
CA GLU A 160 -8.80 6.36 -16.88
C GLU A 160 -9.22 7.83 -16.85
N LYS A 161 -10.51 8.08 -17.10
CA LYS A 161 -11.04 9.44 -17.15
C LYS A 161 -11.14 10.00 -15.72
N ALA A 162 -10.66 11.23 -15.52
CA ALA A 162 -10.87 11.94 -14.27
C ALA A 162 -12.35 12.30 -14.11
N GLU A 163 -12.88 12.12 -12.91
CA GLU A 163 -14.20 12.65 -12.57
C GLU A 163 -14.14 14.17 -12.45
N ALA A 164 -15.20 14.82 -12.91
CA ALA A 164 -15.31 16.27 -12.81
C ALA A 164 -15.53 16.63 -11.34
N LYS A 165 -14.73 17.56 -10.81
CA LYS A 165 -14.98 18.10 -9.47
C LYS A 165 -16.38 18.74 -9.45
N PRO A 166 -17.19 18.49 -8.41
CA PRO A 166 -18.43 19.23 -8.21
C PRO A 166 -18.10 20.72 -8.21
N LYS A 167 -18.83 21.53 -9.00
CA LYS A 167 -18.65 22.98 -8.97
C LYS A 167 -18.94 23.46 -7.56
N SER A 168 -17.94 24.09 -6.93
CA SER A 168 -18.15 24.71 -5.63
C SER A 168 -19.30 25.71 -5.76
N PRO A 169 -20.25 25.73 -4.80
CA PRO A 169 -21.29 26.74 -4.80
C PRO A 169 -20.62 28.12 -4.86
N PRO A 170 -21.17 29.07 -5.64
CA PRO A 170 -20.57 30.38 -5.78
C PRO A 170 -20.38 30.98 -4.40
N LYS A 171 -19.13 31.30 -4.04
CA LYS A 171 -18.86 32.00 -2.79
C LYS A 171 -19.70 33.28 -2.81
N PRO A 172 -20.46 33.59 -1.75
CA PRO A 172 -21.21 34.84 -1.71
C PRO A 172 -20.22 35.98 -2.00
N LYS A 173 -20.61 36.90 -2.89
CA LYS A 173 -19.81 38.09 -3.22
C LYS A 173 -19.52 38.78 -1.89
N ARG A 174 -18.29 38.64 -1.37
CA ARG A 174 -17.87 39.39 -0.20
C ARG A 174 -17.96 40.86 -0.61
N GLY A 175 -18.91 41.59 -0.02
CA GLY A 175 -18.90 43.05 -0.05
C GLY A 175 -17.54 43.56 0.45
N GLN A 176 -17.22 44.81 0.10
CA GLN A 176 -15.95 45.44 0.42
C GLN A 176 -15.50 45.14 1.86
N ARG A 177 -14.19 44.86 2.01
CA ARG A 177 -13.54 44.50 3.27
C ARG A 177 -14.01 45.38 4.42
N GLY A 178 -14.56 44.75 5.46
CA GLY A 178 -14.43 45.22 6.84
C GLY A 178 -15.57 46.04 7.42
N ARG A 179 -16.76 45.46 7.61
CA ARG A 179 -17.59 45.63 8.83
C ARG A 179 -18.82 44.72 8.74
N ARG A 180 -19.03 43.88 9.76
CA ARG A 180 -20.35 43.28 10.03
C ARG A 180 -21.25 44.37 10.61
N HIS A 181 -22.54 44.36 10.26
CA HIS A 181 -23.49 45.24 10.92
C HIS A 181 -23.65 44.77 12.38
N LYS A 182 -23.87 45.69 13.32
CA LYS A 182 -23.95 45.38 14.76
C LYS A 182 -25.06 44.36 15.08
N ASP A 183 -26.04 44.25 14.20
CA ASP A 183 -27.23 43.41 14.31
C ASP A 183 -27.13 42.10 13.51
N ASP A 184 -25.98 41.80 12.90
CA ASP A 184 -25.78 40.52 12.21
C ASP A 184 -25.74 39.37 13.24
N PRO A 185 -26.52 38.29 13.07
CA PRO A 185 -26.44 37.14 13.96
C PRO A 185 -25.02 36.56 13.99
N PRO A 186 -24.59 35.96 15.12
CA PRO A 186 -23.29 35.32 15.24
C PRO A 186 -23.08 34.32 14.10
N VAL A 187 -21.87 34.28 13.51
CA VAL A 187 -21.53 33.22 12.54
C VAL A 187 -21.68 31.90 13.28
N PRO A 188 -22.49 30.93 12.79
CA PRO A 188 -22.47 29.59 13.38
C PRO A 188 -21.04 29.05 13.32
N PRO A 189 -20.56 28.35 14.36
CA PRO A 189 -19.20 27.83 14.36
C PRO A 189 -18.94 27.01 13.09
N PRO A 190 -17.74 27.12 12.50
CA PRO A 190 -17.43 26.39 11.29
C PRO A 190 -17.60 24.88 11.55
N ALA A 191 -18.19 24.18 10.59
CA ALA A 191 -18.29 22.72 10.66
C ALA A 191 -16.88 22.11 10.87
N PRO A 192 -16.78 21.02 11.66
CA PRO A 192 -15.49 20.43 11.97
C PRO A 192 -14.78 19.98 10.70
N THR A 193 -13.47 20.21 10.66
CA THR A 193 -12.64 19.76 9.54
C THR A 193 -12.62 18.23 9.47
N ARG A 194 -12.22 17.66 8.33
CA ARG A 194 -12.09 16.21 8.20
C ARG A 194 -11.18 15.62 9.28
N LEU A 195 -10.02 16.24 9.54
CA LEU A 195 -9.06 15.80 10.56
C LEU A 195 -9.69 15.76 11.96
N GLN A 196 -10.46 16.78 12.32
CA GLN A 196 -11.16 16.83 13.60
C GLN A 196 -12.16 15.68 13.74
N ARG A 197 -12.96 15.44 12.69
CA ARG A 197 -13.91 14.31 12.68
C ARG A 197 -13.18 12.96 12.73
N GLN A 198 -12.02 12.85 12.10
CA GLN A 198 -11.25 11.60 12.06
C GLN A 198 -10.72 11.18 13.42
N LEU A 199 -10.34 12.15 14.26
CA LEU A 199 -9.83 11.88 15.60
C LEU A 199 -10.86 11.14 16.47
N GLU A 200 -12.14 11.41 16.28
CA GLU A 200 -13.25 10.85 17.07
C GLU A 200 -13.85 9.57 16.48
N ARG A 201 -13.46 9.19 15.26
CA ARG A 201 -14.03 8.06 14.51
C ARG A 201 -13.11 6.84 14.53
N ASP A 202 -13.72 5.68 14.33
CA ASP A 202 -13.00 4.45 14.06
C ASP A 202 -12.37 4.45 12.66
N LEU A 203 -11.51 3.44 12.42
CA LEU A 203 -10.82 3.27 11.15
C LEU A 203 -11.78 3.10 9.97
N GLN A 204 -12.84 2.31 10.12
CA GLN A 204 -13.75 1.97 9.02
C GLN A 204 -14.51 3.21 8.55
N ALA A 205 -15.05 4.00 9.47
CA ALA A 205 -15.73 5.26 9.19
C ALA A 205 -14.77 6.28 8.54
N ASN A 206 -13.51 6.32 8.99
CA ASN A 206 -12.51 7.20 8.42
C ASN A 206 -12.13 6.81 7.00
N LEU A 207 -11.96 5.51 6.71
CA LEU A 207 -11.69 5.00 5.37
C LEU A 207 -12.86 5.29 4.41
N ALA A 208 -14.10 5.10 4.87
CA ALA A 208 -15.30 5.34 4.05
C ALA A 208 -15.50 6.82 3.68
N ASP A 209 -14.99 7.76 4.48
CA ASP A 209 -15.08 9.20 4.22
C ASP A 209 -14.07 9.65 3.13
N LEU A 210 -12.98 8.91 2.90
CA LEU A 210 -11.91 9.32 1.97
C LEU A 210 -12.37 9.27 0.51
N PRO A 211 -12.06 10.30 -0.31
CA PRO A 211 -12.37 10.26 -1.73
C PRO A 211 -11.45 9.25 -2.43
N THR A 212 -12.04 8.39 -3.24
CA THR A 212 -11.34 7.32 -3.99
C THR A 212 -11.54 7.42 -5.50
N VAL A 213 -12.21 8.46 -6.00
CA VAL A 213 -12.43 8.64 -7.45
C VAL A 213 -11.13 9.06 -8.15
N CYS A 214 -10.95 8.66 -9.41
CA CYS A 214 -9.82 9.14 -10.21
C CYS A 214 -9.99 10.64 -10.48
N ASP A 215 -9.00 11.45 -10.16
CA ASP A 215 -9.03 12.89 -10.40
C ASP A 215 -7.64 13.47 -10.70
N TRP A 216 -7.52 14.80 -10.63
CA TRP A 216 -6.27 15.51 -10.87
C TRP A 216 -5.61 15.96 -9.57
N GLY A 217 -4.38 15.51 -9.36
CA GLY A 217 -3.46 16.02 -8.36
C GLY A 217 -2.50 17.03 -8.98
N CYS A 218 -2.06 17.99 -8.18
CA CYS A 218 -0.99 18.91 -8.57
C CYS A 218 -0.04 19.13 -7.39
N LYS A 219 1.27 19.02 -7.63
CA LYS A 219 2.33 19.27 -6.68
C LYS A 219 3.30 20.30 -7.27
N LYS A 220 3.96 21.08 -6.42
CA LYS A 220 5.14 21.84 -6.84
C LYS A 220 6.36 20.96 -6.65
N ASN A 221 7.15 20.78 -7.70
CA ASN A 221 8.42 20.05 -7.59
C ASN A 221 9.47 20.90 -6.85
N SER A 222 10.65 20.32 -6.61
CA SER A 222 11.78 20.99 -5.95
C SER A 222 12.26 22.24 -6.70
N GLN A 223 12.01 22.33 -8.01
CA GLN A 223 12.29 23.50 -8.86
C GLN A 223 11.15 24.54 -8.85
N SER A 224 10.18 24.43 -7.94
CA SER A 224 8.99 25.28 -7.85
C SER A 224 8.06 25.25 -9.07
N LYS A 225 8.23 24.28 -9.99
CA LYS A 225 7.34 24.09 -11.14
C LYS A 225 6.12 23.26 -10.72
N LYS A 226 4.95 23.63 -11.25
CA LYS A 226 3.71 22.88 -11.03
C LYS A 226 3.70 21.65 -11.93
N GLU A 227 3.66 20.48 -11.31
CA GLU A 227 3.43 19.20 -11.98
C GLU A 227 2.04 18.72 -11.59
N CYS A 228 1.23 18.38 -12.58
CA CYS A 228 -0.10 17.82 -12.37
C CYS A 228 -0.16 16.43 -12.99
N TRP A 229 -0.81 15.51 -12.30
CA TRP A 229 -1.04 14.16 -12.77
C TRP A 229 -2.51 13.79 -12.65
N ARG A 230 -2.93 12.90 -13.54
CA ARG A 230 -4.25 12.29 -13.50
C ARG A 230 -4.13 10.90 -12.87
N GLY A 231 -4.90 10.65 -11.83
CA GLY A 231 -5.00 9.34 -11.21
C GLY A 231 -5.28 9.43 -9.72
N TYR A 232 -4.37 8.84 -8.95
CA TYR A 232 -4.53 8.60 -7.53
C TYR A 232 -3.30 9.07 -6.75
N LYS A 233 -3.41 8.94 -5.43
CA LYS A 233 -2.31 9.08 -4.51
C LYS A 233 -2.28 7.89 -3.56
N LEU A 234 -1.13 7.25 -3.44
CA LEU A 234 -0.89 6.14 -2.52
C LEU A 234 -0.15 6.67 -1.30
N HIS A 235 -0.73 6.51 -0.11
CA HIS A 235 -0.15 6.89 1.16
C HIS A 235 0.40 5.64 1.84
N LEU A 236 1.65 5.68 2.28
CA LEU A 236 2.35 4.53 2.87
C LEU A 236 2.85 4.86 4.27
N ASP A 237 2.74 3.88 5.16
CA ASP A 237 3.56 3.80 6.37
C ASP A 237 4.61 2.71 6.17
N VAL A 238 5.86 3.08 6.41
CA VAL A 238 7.04 2.21 6.23
C VAL A 238 7.82 2.19 7.54
N ILE A 239 8.23 1.01 7.99
CA ILE A 239 9.03 0.84 9.20
C ILE A 239 10.52 0.65 8.91
N ASP A 240 11.30 0.48 9.98
CA ASP A 240 12.71 0.11 9.94
C ASP A 240 12.95 -1.06 8.95
N GLY A 241 13.99 -0.93 8.13
CA GLY A 241 14.29 -1.91 7.07
C GLY A 241 13.48 -1.74 5.78
N ASP A 242 12.84 -0.58 5.58
CA ASP A 242 12.08 -0.26 4.36
C ASP A 242 10.88 -1.18 4.12
N ILE A 243 10.25 -1.68 5.19
CA ILE A 243 9.10 -2.60 5.10
C ILE A 243 7.81 -1.78 5.09
N PRO A 244 7.01 -1.79 4.00
CA PRO A 244 5.70 -1.17 4.00
C PRO A 244 4.76 -1.96 4.91
N VAL A 245 4.13 -1.31 5.88
CA VAL A 245 3.22 -1.95 6.84
C VAL A 245 1.77 -1.63 6.59
N SER A 246 1.47 -0.46 6.05
CA SER A 246 0.10 -0.07 5.69
C SER A 246 0.08 0.86 4.49
N ALA A 247 -1.05 0.84 3.77
CA ALA A 247 -1.21 1.60 2.55
C ALA A 247 -2.68 1.97 2.33
N ILE A 248 -2.92 3.22 1.93
CA ILE A 248 -4.25 3.72 1.57
C ILE A 248 -4.17 4.42 0.21
N LEU A 249 -5.06 4.05 -0.72
CA LEU A 249 -5.20 4.71 -2.01
C LEU A 249 -6.35 5.73 -1.95
N THR A 250 -6.09 6.97 -2.36
CA THR A 250 -7.10 8.03 -2.43
C THR A 250 -7.08 8.71 -3.79
N SER A 251 -8.07 9.57 -4.03
CA SER A 251 -8.04 10.55 -5.11
C SER A 251 -6.75 11.38 -5.06
N ALA A 252 -6.22 11.74 -6.24
CA ALA A 252 -4.98 12.49 -6.38
C ALA A 252 -5.06 13.91 -5.78
N SER A 253 -6.25 14.51 -5.73
CA SER A 253 -6.44 15.86 -5.19
C SER A 253 -6.50 15.95 -3.67
N LEU A 254 -6.58 14.81 -2.95
CA LEU A 254 -6.63 14.80 -1.50
C LEU A 254 -5.31 15.29 -0.90
N HIS A 255 -5.40 16.12 0.14
CA HIS A 255 -4.23 16.58 0.89
C HIS A 255 -3.72 15.49 1.84
N ASP A 256 -2.41 15.33 1.92
CA ASP A 256 -1.77 14.15 2.52
C ASP A 256 -2.06 13.98 4.01
N SER A 257 -2.10 15.09 4.75
CA SER A 257 -2.49 15.09 6.17
C SER A 257 -3.85 14.43 6.43
N GLN A 258 -4.81 14.51 5.51
CA GLN A 258 -6.15 13.95 5.68
C GLN A 258 -6.17 12.40 5.70
N VAL A 259 -5.06 11.74 5.39
CA VAL A 259 -4.94 10.27 5.44
C VAL A 259 -4.10 9.80 6.64
N ALA A 260 -3.37 10.69 7.29
CA ALA A 260 -2.43 10.33 8.35
C ALA A 260 -3.10 9.62 9.54
N ILE A 261 -4.28 10.10 9.97
CA ILE A 261 -5.03 9.49 11.07
C ILE A 261 -5.50 8.06 10.72
N PRO A 262 -6.27 7.83 9.63
CA PRO A 262 -6.67 6.47 9.28
C PRO A 262 -5.49 5.55 8.98
N LEU A 263 -4.38 6.08 8.43
CA LEU A 263 -3.19 5.28 8.18
C LEU A 263 -2.51 4.85 9.50
N ALA A 264 -2.38 5.77 10.47
CA ALA A 264 -1.88 5.45 11.81
C ALA A 264 -2.77 4.44 12.54
N GLN A 265 -4.10 4.59 12.45
CA GLN A 265 -5.06 3.60 12.99
C GLN A 265 -4.88 2.22 12.36
N MET A 266 -4.63 2.15 11.05
CA MET A 266 -4.37 0.89 10.34
C MET A 266 -3.04 0.26 10.77
N SER A 267 -1.98 1.05 10.89
CA SER A 267 -0.65 0.58 11.31
C SER A 267 -0.64 0.07 12.75
N ALA A 268 -1.30 0.76 13.67
CA ALA A 268 -1.42 0.34 15.08
C ALA A 268 -2.18 -0.99 15.25
N GLY A 269 -3.01 -1.36 14.27
CA GLY A 269 -3.67 -2.67 14.23
C GLY A 269 -2.78 -3.80 13.71
N ARG A 270 -1.56 -3.51 13.25
CA ARG A 270 -0.64 -4.47 12.61
C ARG A 270 0.66 -4.63 13.38
N ILE A 271 1.20 -3.56 13.95
CA ILE A 271 2.49 -3.50 14.62
C ILE A 271 2.48 -2.52 15.80
N VAL A 272 3.50 -2.60 16.64
CA VAL A 272 3.79 -1.58 17.67
C VAL A 272 4.96 -0.72 17.20
N ASN A 273 4.80 0.61 17.19
CA ASN A 273 5.88 1.54 16.86
C ASN A 273 6.06 2.63 17.93
N LEU A 274 7.27 3.20 18.02
CA LEU A 274 7.59 4.23 19.01
C LEU A 274 7.46 5.66 18.46
N TYR A 275 7.93 5.88 17.24
CA TYR A 275 7.96 7.21 16.61
C TYR A 275 7.14 7.24 15.32
N ASP A 276 6.49 8.39 15.05
CA ASP A 276 5.81 8.68 13.78
C ASP A 276 6.56 9.85 13.09
N LEU A 277 7.19 9.58 11.94
CA LEU A 277 7.99 10.52 11.17
C LEU A 277 7.22 11.01 9.94
N ALA A 278 7.12 12.33 9.77
CA ALA A 278 6.46 12.91 8.60
C ALA A 278 6.99 14.31 8.25
N ASP A 279 6.73 14.78 7.03
CA ASP A 279 7.10 16.13 6.60
C ASP A 279 6.14 17.21 7.15
N ALA A 280 6.46 18.48 6.88
CA ALA A 280 5.68 19.62 7.36
C ALA A 280 4.26 19.70 6.79
N ALA A 281 3.93 18.96 5.72
CA ALA A 281 2.56 18.89 5.22
C ALA A 281 1.64 18.12 6.20
N TYR A 282 2.21 17.31 7.09
CA TYR A 282 1.50 16.56 8.12
C TYR A 282 1.45 17.28 9.47
N ASP A 283 1.98 18.50 9.58
CA ASP A 283 1.97 19.25 10.84
C ASP A 283 0.57 19.76 11.19
N ALA A 284 -0.19 18.91 11.88
CA ALA A 284 -1.51 19.22 12.39
C ALA A 284 -1.67 18.72 13.83
N LYS A 285 -2.39 19.50 14.65
CA LYS A 285 -2.62 19.19 16.07
C LYS A 285 -3.33 17.85 16.24
N GLU A 286 -4.28 17.55 15.37
CA GLU A 286 -5.05 16.31 15.37
C GLU A 286 -4.17 15.08 15.07
N ILE A 287 -3.16 15.22 14.21
CA ILE A 287 -2.22 14.13 13.91
C ILE A 287 -1.31 13.84 15.10
N ARG A 288 -0.77 14.89 15.73
CA ARG A 288 0.03 14.77 16.96
C ARG A 288 -0.79 14.18 18.11
N ALA A 289 -2.06 14.59 18.25
CA ALA A 289 -2.98 14.05 19.24
C ALA A 289 -3.30 12.57 18.99
N MET A 290 -3.50 12.16 17.73
CA MET A 290 -3.69 10.75 17.39
C MET A 290 -2.46 9.91 17.72
N SER A 291 -1.27 10.40 17.38
CA SER A 291 0.01 9.72 17.67
C SER A 291 0.16 9.50 19.18
N ALA A 292 -0.09 10.55 19.98
CA ALA A 292 -0.06 10.46 21.44
C ALA A 292 -1.13 9.49 22.00
N ARG A 293 -2.33 9.46 21.41
CA ARG A 293 -3.40 8.51 21.80
C ARG A 293 -3.02 7.06 21.54
N LEU A 294 -2.23 6.80 20.50
CA LEU A 294 -1.68 5.48 20.19
C LEU A 294 -0.41 5.15 20.99
N GLY A 295 0.09 6.10 21.80
CA GLY A 295 1.30 5.93 22.60
C GLY A 295 2.61 6.24 21.86
N HIS A 296 2.54 6.87 20.68
CA HIS A 296 3.69 7.18 19.85
C HIS A 296 4.15 8.63 20.03
N VAL A 297 5.42 8.89 19.70
CA VAL A 297 6.00 10.25 19.66
C VAL A 297 6.05 10.74 18.21
N ALA A 298 5.30 11.81 17.92
CA ALA A 298 5.26 12.42 16.59
C ALA A 298 6.46 13.34 16.34
N ILE A 299 7.36 12.94 15.44
CA ILE A 299 8.49 13.74 14.95
C ILE A 299 8.14 14.23 13.54
N ILE A 300 7.39 15.33 13.50
CA ILE A 300 6.88 15.95 12.27
C ILE A 300 7.56 17.31 12.11
N ASP A 301 8.10 17.57 10.92
CA ASP A 301 8.75 18.86 10.63
C ASP A 301 7.76 20.00 10.82
N ASP A 302 8.23 21.08 11.44
CA ASP A 302 7.37 22.19 11.81
C ASP A 302 6.97 23.01 10.59
N ASN A 303 5.68 23.32 10.47
CA ASN A 303 5.18 24.25 9.47
C ASN A 303 4.97 25.61 10.13
N PRO A 304 5.97 26.52 10.11
CA PRO A 304 5.95 27.74 10.93
C PRO A 304 4.79 28.68 10.61
N GLY A 305 4.20 28.57 9.43
CA GLY A 305 3.15 29.47 8.97
C GLY A 305 3.65 30.93 8.95
N ARG A 306 3.35 31.69 10.00
CA ARG A 306 3.83 33.08 10.21
C ARG A 306 4.78 33.24 11.41
N GLY A 307 5.03 32.17 12.16
CA GLY A 307 5.90 32.16 13.33
C GLY A 307 7.33 31.72 13.01
N GLU A 308 8.10 31.46 14.07
CA GLU A 308 9.44 30.89 13.97
C GLU A 308 9.36 29.36 13.84
N LYS A 309 10.27 28.79 13.06
CA LYS A 309 10.34 27.34 12.86
C LYS A 309 10.85 26.68 14.14
N ARG A 310 10.09 25.73 14.68
CA ARG A 310 10.57 24.87 15.76
C ARG A 310 11.65 23.93 15.22
N GLU A 311 12.84 24.01 15.79
CA GLU A 311 13.91 23.06 15.51
C GLU A 311 13.73 21.76 16.30
N PHE A 312 14.20 20.68 15.70
CA PHE A 312 14.31 19.40 16.38
C PHE A 312 15.43 19.43 17.41
N SER A 313 15.23 18.75 18.53
CA SER A 313 16.35 18.40 19.41
C SER A 313 17.36 17.51 18.66
N PRO A 314 18.63 17.44 19.11
CA PRO A 314 19.64 16.61 18.45
C PRO A 314 19.23 15.14 18.26
N ALA A 315 18.51 14.56 19.24
CA ALA A 315 18.01 13.19 19.16
C ALA A 315 16.86 13.02 18.15
N GLU A 316 15.90 13.95 18.14
CA GLU A 316 14.81 13.97 17.15
C GLU A 316 15.37 14.14 15.73
N ALA A 317 16.38 15.01 15.55
CA ALA A 317 17.01 15.25 14.25
C ALA A 317 17.72 14.01 13.70
N VAL A 318 18.36 13.19 14.55
CA VAL A 318 18.94 11.90 14.15
C VAL A 318 17.84 10.94 13.71
N ARG A 319 16.79 10.80 14.51
CA ARG A 319 15.68 9.90 14.18
C ARG A 319 14.94 10.33 12.91
N TYR A 320 14.78 11.63 12.68
CA TYR A 320 14.11 12.18 11.51
C TYR A 320 14.77 11.82 10.17
N ARG A 321 16.07 11.51 10.15
CA ARG A 321 16.79 11.08 8.93
C ARG A 321 16.22 9.79 8.33
N GLU A 322 15.63 8.94 9.17
CA GLU A 322 15.01 7.68 8.75
C GLU A 322 13.71 7.88 7.94
N ARG A 323 13.17 9.11 7.88
CA ARG A 323 12.04 9.47 6.99
C ARG A 323 12.31 9.08 5.54
N SER A 324 13.56 9.07 5.10
CA SER A 324 13.95 8.66 3.74
C SER A 324 13.54 7.23 3.36
N GLY A 325 13.22 6.34 4.33
CA GLY A 325 12.79 4.98 4.06
C GLY A 325 11.51 4.88 3.23
N VAL A 326 10.51 5.73 3.49
CA VAL A 326 9.28 5.73 2.69
C VAL A 326 9.51 6.24 1.27
N GLU A 327 10.46 7.15 1.07
CA GLU A 327 10.86 7.62 -0.26
C GLU A 327 11.53 6.49 -1.06
N ARG A 328 12.38 5.68 -0.42
CA ARG A 328 12.98 4.47 -1.04
C ARG A 328 11.92 3.45 -1.44
N VAL A 329 10.96 3.15 -0.56
CA VAL A 329 9.86 2.23 -0.87
C VAL A 329 8.98 2.76 -2.00
N ASN A 330 8.70 4.06 -2.03
CA ASN A 330 7.97 4.70 -3.12
C ASN A 330 8.70 4.51 -4.46
N SER A 331 10.02 4.76 -4.51
CA SER A 331 10.82 4.53 -5.71
C SER A 331 10.83 3.07 -6.13
N HIS A 332 11.04 2.15 -5.17
CA HIS A 332 11.06 0.72 -5.42
C HIS A 332 9.73 0.21 -6.00
N LEU A 333 8.59 0.68 -5.47
CA LEU A 333 7.28 0.38 -6.02
C LEU A 333 7.12 0.89 -7.46
N HIS A 334 7.58 2.11 -7.73
CA HIS A 334 7.44 2.73 -9.05
C HIS A 334 8.33 2.10 -10.12
N GLU A 335 9.55 1.72 -9.74
CA GLU A 335 10.60 1.30 -10.67
C GLU A 335 10.63 -0.21 -10.89
N GLU A 336 10.25 -1.02 -9.88
CA GLU A 336 10.44 -2.48 -9.92
C GLU A 336 9.17 -3.30 -9.67
N HIS A 337 8.08 -2.70 -9.19
CA HIS A 337 6.89 -3.46 -8.77
C HIS A 337 5.55 -2.86 -9.24
N GLY A 338 5.54 -2.29 -10.44
CA GLY A 338 4.32 -1.94 -11.16
C GLY A 338 3.70 -0.59 -10.81
N GLY A 339 4.28 0.21 -9.92
CA GLY A 339 3.76 1.54 -9.53
C GLY A 339 3.65 2.52 -10.71
N ARG A 340 4.60 2.47 -11.65
CA ARG A 340 4.60 3.29 -12.88
C ARG A 340 3.65 2.74 -13.97
N HIS A 341 3.30 1.46 -13.90
CA HIS A 341 2.63 0.73 -14.98
C HIS A 341 1.19 0.30 -14.62
N VAL A 342 0.38 1.19 -14.04
CA VAL A 342 -1.03 0.90 -13.73
C VAL A 342 -1.87 0.79 -15.02
N ARG A 343 -2.25 -0.44 -15.37
CA ARG A 343 -3.04 -0.79 -16.58
C ARG A 343 -4.46 -1.27 -16.29
N VAL A 344 -4.94 -1.05 -15.07
CA VAL A 344 -6.31 -1.35 -14.63
C VAL A 344 -7.09 -0.06 -14.43
N ARG A 345 -8.43 -0.16 -14.35
CA ARG A 345 -9.34 0.97 -14.14
C ARG A 345 -10.16 0.78 -12.87
N GLY A 346 -10.43 1.86 -12.18
CA GLY A 346 -11.20 1.89 -10.94
C GLY A 346 -10.31 1.71 -9.70
N PRO A 347 -10.61 2.44 -8.62
CA PRO A 347 -9.72 2.54 -7.46
C PRO A 347 -9.47 1.20 -6.77
N VAL A 348 -10.49 0.34 -6.70
CA VAL A 348 -10.39 -0.99 -6.08
C VAL A 348 -9.36 -1.85 -6.80
N LYS A 349 -9.35 -1.82 -8.14
CA LYS A 349 -8.37 -2.56 -8.95
C LYS A 349 -6.98 -1.96 -8.87
N VAL A 350 -6.87 -0.63 -8.87
CA VAL A 350 -5.58 0.06 -8.73
C VAL A 350 -4.97 -0.24 -7.36
N ALA A 351 -5.76 -0.20 -6.29
CA ALA A 351 -5.31 -0.55 -4.95
C ALA A 351 -4.81 -2.00 -4.89
N ALA A 352 -5.53 -2.95 -5.51
CA ALA A 352 -5.11 -4.35 -5.56
C ALA A 352 -3.81 -4.56 -6.37
N HIS A 353 -3.66 -3.87 -7.51
CA HIS A 353 -2.43 -3.92 -8.33
C HIS A 353 -1.22 -3.42 -7.53
N LEU A 354 -1.35 -2.28 -6.86
CA LEU A 354 -0.27 -1.72 -6.02
C LEU A 354 0.00 -2.61 -4.79
N ALA A 355 -1.03 -3.20 -4.20
CA ALA A 355 -0.89 -4.09 -3.05
C ALA A 355 -0.07 -5.35 -3.39
N PHE A 356 -0.19 -5.91 -4.60
CA PHE A 356 0.72 -7.00 -5.02
C PHE A 356 2.18 -6.54 -5.04
N GLY A 357 2.46 -5.32 -5.50
CA GLY A 357 3.80 -4.74 -5.43
C GLY A 357 4.29 -4.58 -3.99
N LEU A 358 3.45 -4.07 -3.09
CA LEU A 358 3.79 -3.93 -1.67
C LEU A 358 4.02 -5.27 -0.96
N VAL A 359 3.27 -6.32 -1.32
CA VAL A 359 3.52 -7.70 -0.84
C VAL A 359 4.94 -8.14 -1.20
N VAL A 360 5.35 -7.92 -2.45
CA VAL A 360 6.70 -8.26 -2.91
C VAL A 360 7.75 -7.46 -2.15
N ILE A 361 7.59 -6.13 -2.06
CA ILE A 361 8.55 -5.27 -1.35
C ILE A 361 8.69 -5.69 0.11
N ALA A 362 7.58 -5.90 0.82
CA ALA A 362 7.60 -6.35 2.21
C ALA A 362 8.37 -7.66 2.34
N ALA A 363 8.04 -8.66 1.51
CA ALA A 363 8.70 -9.96 1.54
C ALA A 363 10.21 -9.86 1.25
N GLU A 364 10.60 -9.11 0.22
CA GLU A 364 12.00 -8.91 -0.13
C GLU A 364 12.80 -8.28 1.01
N GLN A 365 12.27 -7.21 1.62
CA GLN A 365 12.98 -6.51 2.69
C GLN A 365 13.10 -7.37 3.96
N MET A 366 12.06 -8.15 4.28
CA MET A 366 12.12 -9.13 5.36
C MET A 366 13.20 -10.19 5.13
N LEU A 367 13.33 -10.69 3.91
CA LEU A 367 14.32 -11.71 3.57
C LEU A 367 15.74 -11.15 3.48
N LYS A 368 15.92 -9.92 2.98
CA LYS A 368 17.22 -9.23 2.93
C LYS A 368 17.83 -9.02 4.32
N MET A 369 17.02 -8.94 5.38
CA MET A 369 17.52 -8.86 6.76
C MET A 369 18.09 -10.19 7.29
N LEU A 370 17.84 -11.30 6.59
CA LEU A 370 18.27 -12.65 6.98
C LEU A 370 19.38 -13.22 6.10
N ALA A 371 19.57 -12.64 4.91
CA ALA A 371 20.67 -12.96 4.00
C ALA A 371 21.91 -12.16 4.38
#